data_AF-A0AAN8F1P4-F1
#
_entry.id   AF-A0AAN8F1P4-F1
#
_cell.length_a   1.000
_cell.length_b   1.000
_cell.length_c   1.000
_cell.angle_alpha   90.00
_cell.angle_beta   90.00
_cell.angle_gamma   90.00
#
_symmetry.space_group_name_H-M   'P 1'
#
loop_
_entity.id
_entity.type
_entity.pdbx_description
1 polymer ?
#
loop_
_entity_poly.entity_id
_entity_poly.type
_entity_poly.pdbx_seq_one_letter_code
_entity_poly.pdbx_strand_id
1 'polypeptide(L)'
;MLGFAYKRLLETEFKQDVDFRDSGNTIYYKNNKTWVFSQADSCDSCHLEDILMLPNAAYMSAVYLQQQQKLSKVASKILDLLLLLLGESPLRAVTQGGVSFESYPDPLITLMNSNLTTLLLTILGLPDTLPNIPAMGYFPLYNHTCDEDYVIKTGKDNTD
;
A
#
# COMPACT_ATOMS: atom_id res chain seq x y z
N MET A 1 -7.94 -31.25 -15.44
CA MET A 1 -7.50 -30.90 -14.08
C MET A 1 -7.45 -29.37 -14.06
N LEU A 2 -8.40 -28.70 -13.41
CA LEU A 2 -8.34 -27.24 -13.22
C LEU A 2 -7.31 -26.98 -12.12
N GLY A 3 -6.05 -26.74 -12.52
CA GLY A 3 -5.04 -26.23 -11.60
C GLY A 3 -5.42 -24.79 -11.26
N PHE A 4 -5.49 -24.46 -9.97
CA PHE A 4 -5.62 -23.08 -9.54
C PHE A 4 -4.34 -22.34 -9.92
N ALA A 5 -4.44 -21.27 -10.69
CA ALA A 5 -3.32 -20.37 -10.92
C ALA A 5 -2.97 -19.70 -9.59
N TYR A 6 -1.75 -19.95 -9.09
CA TYR A 6 -1.28 -19.37 -7.84
C TYR A 6 0.11 -18.78 -8.02
N LYS A 7 0.32 -17.63 -7.37
CA LYS A 7 1.56 -16.87 -7.35
C LYS A 7 2.13 -16.90 -5.94
N ARG A 8 3.35 -17.38 -5.76
CA ARG A 8 3.99 -17.47 -4.46
C ARG A 8 5.02 -16.36 -4.27
N LEU A 9 4.85 -15.63 -3.17
CA LEU A 9 5.84 -14.71 -2.61
C LEU A 9 6.38 -15.36 -1.34
N LEU A 10 7.70 -15.54 -1.28
CA LEU A 10 8.40 -16.11 -0.14
C LEU A 10 8.79 -14.98 0.81
N GLU A 11 8.40 -15.11 2.06
CA GLU A 11 8.82 -14.22 3.13
C GLU A 11 10.17 -14.69 3.69
N THR A 12 11.09 -13.76 3.86
CA THR A 12 12.31 -13.95 4.65
C THR A 12 12.37 -12.87 5.72
N GLU A 13 12.54 -13.29 6.97
CA GLU A 13 12.67 -12.43 8.15
C GLU A 13 14.08 -12.56 8.72
N PHE A 14 14.71 -11.42 9.06
CA PHE A 14 15.95 -11.40 9.83
C PHE A 14 15.92 -10.32 10.90
N LYS A 15 16.40 -10.69 12.10
CA LYS A 15 16.46 -9.79 13.25
C LYS A 15 17.77 -8.99 13.21
N GLN A 16 17.66 -7.68 13.26
CA GLN A 16 18.80 -6.75 13.32
C GLN A 16 18.89 -6.05 14.68
N ASP A 17 20.04 -5.47 14.98
CA ASP A 17 20.30 -4.69 16.20
C ASP A 17 19.90 -5.44 17.48
N VAL A 18 20.23 -6.73 17.55
CA VAL A 18 19.85 -7.60 18.65
C VAL A 18 20.60 -7.22 19.93
N ASP A 19 19.86 -6.84 20.97
CA ASP A 19 20.43 -6.35 22.23
C ASP A 19 19.72 -7.00 23.44
N PHE A 20 20.50 -7.69 24.28
CA PHE A 20 19.98 -8.33 25.50
C PHE A 20 20.01 -7.32 26.66
N ARG A 21 18.84 -7.07 27.24
CA ARG A 21 18.64 -6.07 28.30
C ARG A 21 18.15 -6.73 29.58
N ASP A 22 18.10 -5.96 30.66
CA ASP A 22 17.57 -6.39 31.96
C ASP A 22 18.18 -7.71 32.47
N SER A 23 19.52 -7.81 32.39
CA SER A 23 20.27 -9.03 32.73
C SER A 23 19.86 -10.27 31.91
N GLY A 24 19.37 -10.05 30.68
CA GLY A 24 18.96 -11.07 29.73
C GLY A 24 17.51 -11.53 29.87
N ASN A 25 16.67 -10.82 30.63
CA ASN A 25 15.23 -11.10 30.71
C ASN A 25 14.45 -10.52 29.53
N THR A 26 15.00 -9.52 28.86
CA THR A 26 14.41 -8.90 27.67
C THR A 26 15.42 -8.88 26.53
N ILE A 27 14.90 -8.94 25.31
CA ILE A 27 15.68 -8.81 24.08
C ILE A 27 15.00 -7.78 23.19
N TYR A 28 15.79 -6.79 22.77
CA TYR A 28 15.42 -5.84 21.74
C TYR A 28 15.90 -6.32 20.39
N TYR A 29 15.10 -6.12 19.35
CA TYR A 29 15.52 -6.31 17.96
C TYR A 29 14.64 -5.52 17.00
N LYS A 30 15.19 -5.23 15.82
CA LYS A 30 14.46 -4.74 14.66
C LYS A 30 14.09 -5.88 13.75
N ASN A 31 12.84 -5.91 13.28
CA ASN A 31 12.37 -6.98 12.42
C ASN A 31 12.35 -6.55 10.96
N ASN A 32 13.33 -7.02 10.17
CA ASN A 32 13.36 -6.74 8.74
C ASN A 32 12.73 -7.88 7.97
N LYS A 33 11.81 -7.53 7.07
CA LYS A 33 11.13 -8.47 6.20
C LYS A 33 11.46 -8.20 4.75
N THR A 34 11.52 -9.28 4.00
CA THR A 34 11.72 -9.24 2.55
C THR A 34 10.80 -10.26 1.91
N TRP A 35 10.22 -9.88 0.78
CA TRP A 35 9.29 -10.68 0.00
C TRP A 35 9.89 -10.90 -1.39
N VAL A 36 10.12 -12.16 -1.75
CA VAL A 36 10.72 -12.54 -3.03
C VAL A 36 9.77 -13.43 -3.81
N PHE A 37 9.46 -13.06 -5.05
CA PHE A 37 8.62 -13.89 -5.91
C PHE A 37 9.36 -15.19 -6.29
N SER A 38 8.68 -16.32 -6.11
CA SER A 38 9.21 -17.64 -6.47
C SER A 38 8.46 -18.17 -7.69
N GLN A 39 9.10 -18.08 -8.86
CA GLN A 39 8.56 -18.68 -10.08
C GLN A 39 8.47 -20.21 -9.96
N ALA A 40 9.47 -20.84 -9.34
CA ALA A 40 9.54 -22.29 -9.17
C ALA A 40 8.39 -22.83 -8.31
N ASP A 41 7.91 -22.02 -7.35
CA ASP A 41 6.78 -22.37 -6.52
C ASP A 41 5.47 -21.73 -7.01
N SER A 42 5.42 -21.13 -8.19
CA SER A 42 4.22 -20.55 -8.79
C SER A 42 3.74 -21.37 -9.99
N CYS A 43 2.58 -21.04 -10.54
CA CYS A 43 2.17 -21.63 -11.81
C CYS A 43 3.13 -21.25 -12.95
N ASP A 44 3.36 -22.14 -13.92
CA ASP A 44 4.36 -21.96 -14.99
C ASP A 44 4.17 -20.68 -15.81
N SER A 45 2.91 -20.24 -15.97
CA SER A 45 2.54 -19.04 -16.72
C SER A 45 2.25 -17.83 -15.84
N CYS A 46 2.54 -17.90 -14.54
CA CYS A 46 2.27 -16.84 -13.60
C CYS A 46 3.50 -15.97 -13.40
N HIS A 47 3.39 -14.66 -13.63
CA HIS A 47 4.49 -13.70 -13.46
C HIS A 47 4.06 -12.45 -12.67
N LEU A 48 5.02 -11.66 -12.18
CA LEU A 48 4.70 -10.41 -11.48
C LEU A 48 4.12 -9.35 -12.43
N GLU A 49 4.48 -9.44 -13.71
CA GLU A 49 4.06 -8.56 -14.79
C GLU A 49 2.64 -8.89 -15.28
N ASP A 50 2.04 -9.99 -14.82
CA ASP A 50 0.68 -10.38 -15.16
C ASP A 50 -0.29 -9.24 -14.81
N ILE A 51 -1.11 -8.86 -15.79
CA ILE A 51 -2.12 -7.83 -15.62
C ILE A 51 -3.34 -8.41 -14.92
N LEU A 52 -3.75 -7.75 -13.85
CA LEU A 52 -4.94 -8.02 -13.06
C LEU A 52 -5.93 -6.88 -13.22
N MET A 53 -7.19 -7.21 -13.46
CA MET A 53 -8.30 -6.25 -13.40
C MET A 53 -8.87 -6.28 -11.98
N LEU A 54 -8.60 -5.24 -11.20
CA LEU A 54 -8.97 -5.15 -9.80
C LEU A 54 -9.84 -3.91 -9.53
N PRO A 55 -10.65 -3.93 -8.44
CA PRO A 55 -11.29 -2.72 -7.95
C PRO A 55 -10.28 -1.59 -7.72
N ASN A 56 -10.56 -0.42 -8.26
CA ASN A 56 -9.71 0.75 -8.15
C ASN A 56 -9.91 1.42 -6.78
N ALA A 57 -8.94 1.24 -5.88
CA ALA A 57 -9.00 1.77 -4.52
C ALA A 57 -9.07 3.30 -4.46
N ALA A 58 -8.40 4.03 -5.38
CA ALA A 58 -8.43 5.49 -5.40
C ALA A 58 -9.80 6.00 -5.84
N TYR A 59 -10.36 5.45 -6.92
CA TYR A 59 -11.71 5.77 -7.36
C TYR A 59 -12.75 5.46 -6.26
N MET A 60 -12.66 4.28 -5.64
CA MET A 60 -13.58 3.90 -4.56
C MET A 60 -13.45 4.81 -3.34
N SER A 61 -12.24 5.27 -3.01
CA SER A 61 -12.01 6.27 -1.96
C SER A 61 -12.66 7.61 -2.29
N ALA A 62 -12.58 8.06 -3.55
CA ALA A 62 -13.24 9.28 -4.00
C ALA A 62 -14.78 9.19 -3.91
N VAL A 63 -15.36 8.05 -4.32
CA VAL A 63 -16.80 7.79 -4.18
C VAL A 63 -17.20 7.74 -2.70
N TYR A 64 -16.41 7.06 -1.87
CA TYR A 64 -16.64 7.01 -0.42
C TYR A 64 -16.60 8.41 0.20
N LEU A 65 -15.66 9.27 -0.21
CA LEU A 65 -15.58 10.66 0.22
C LEU A 65 -16.86 11.44 -0.14
N GLN A 66 -17.35 11.31 -1.38
CA GLN A 66 -18.60 11.95 -1.80
C GLN A 66 -19.80 11.52 -0.93
N GLN A 67 -19.88 10.23 -0.60
CA GLN A 67 -20.99 9.66 0.17
C GLN A 67 -20.93 10.02 1.66
N GLN A 68 -19.76 9.90 2.29
CA GLN A 68 -19.61 10.05 3.74
C GLN A 68 -19.39 11.50 4.17
N GLN A 69 -18.60 12.27 3.42
CA GLN A 69 -18.32 13.68 3.75
C GLN A 69 -19.41 14.63 3.23
N LYS A 70 -20.49 14.09 2.63
CA LYS A 70 -21.63 14.85 2.09
C LYS A 70 -21.19 16.08 1.29
N LEU A 71 -20.26 15.85 0.35
CA LEU A 71 -19.78 16.92 -0.53
C LEU A 71 -20.96 17.66 -1.16
N SER A 72 -20.82 18.99 -1.29
CA SER A 72 -21.85 19.81 -1.93
C SER A 72 -22.10 19.32 -3.36
N LYS A 73 -23.30 19.50 -3.89
CA LYS A 73 -23.64 19.04 -5.26
C LYS A 73 -22.64 19.56 -6.32
N VAL A 74 -22.15 20.78 -6.13
CA VAL A 74 -21.14 21.39 -7.00
C VAL A 74 -19.79 20.69 -6.84
N ALA A 75 -19.31 20.50 -5.61
CA ALA A 75 -18.05 19.81 -5.35
C ALA A 75 -18.07 18.35 -5.87
N SER A 76 -19.18 17.64 -5.68
CA SER A 76 -19.34 16.28 -6.23
C SER A 76 -19.27 16.27 -7.75
N LYS A 77 -19.88 17.25 -8.44
CA LYS A 77 -19.81 17.35 -9.91
C LYS A 77 -18.42 17.70 -10.43
N ILE A 78 -17.69 18.55 -9.71
CA ILE A 78 -16.29 18.86 -10.02
C ILE A 78 -15.44 17.60 -9.89
N LEU A 79 -15.62 16.83 -8.81
CA LEU A 79 -14.92 15.57 -8.60
C LEU A 79 -15.29 14.52 -9.67
N ASP A 80 -16.57 14.38 -10.01
CA ASP A 80 -17.02 13.50 -11.11
C ASP A 80 -16.31 13.84 -12.42
N LEU A 81 -16.26 15.13 -12.78
CA LEU A 81 -15.59 15.60 -13.99
C LEU A 81 -14.08 15.33 -13.93
N LEU A 82 -13.45 15.54 -12.78
CA LEU A 82 -12.03 15.29 -12.59
C LEU A 82 -11.69 13.81 -12.76
N LEU A 83 -12.46 12.92 -12.13
CA LEU A 83 -12.30 11.46 -12.28
C LEU A 83 -12.43 11.05 -13.75
N LEU A 84 -13.40 11.60 -14.48
CA LEU A 84 -13.55 11.35 -15.91
C LEU A 84 -12.37 11.84 -16.75
N LEU A 85 -11.87 13.06 -16.48
CA LEU A 85 -10.72 13.63 -17.19
C LEU A 85 -9.42 12.85 -16.94
N LEU A 86 -9.26 12.28 -15.74
CA LEU A 86 -8.12 11.43 -15.37
C LEU A 86 -8.25 9.99 -15.90
N GLY A 87 -9.40 9.64 -16.51
CA GLY A 87 -9.68 8.27 -16.93
C GLY A 87 -9.84 7.28 -15.78
N GLU A 88 -10.22 7.78 -14.59
CA GLU A 88 -10.50 6.94 -13.43
C GLU A 88 -11.76 6.09 -13.68
N SER A 89 -11.68 4.83 -13.28
CA SER A 89 -12.73 3.81 -13.48
C SER A 89 -12.86 2.97 -12.22
N PRO A 90 -14.05 2.39 -11.91
CA PRO A 90 -14.23 1.47 -10.79
C PRO A 90 -13.29 0.26 -10.81
N LEU A 91 -12.81 -0.12 -11.99
CA LEU A 91 -11.80 -1.17 -12.18
C LEU A 91 -10.55 -0.59 -12.83
N ARG A 92 -9.39 -1.10 -12.44
CA ARG A 92 -8.10 -0.77 -13.05
C ARG A 92 -7.29 -2.02 -13.38
N ALA A 93 -6.59 -1.95 -14.52
CA ALA A 93 -5.54 -2.88 -14.89
C ALA A 93 -4.23 -2.52 -14.16
N VAL A 94 -3.72 -3.44 -13.34
CA VAL A 94 -2.45 -3.29 -12.62
C VAL A 94 -1.65 -4.58 -12.71
N THR A 95 -0.33 -4.50 -12.63
CA THR A 95 0.51 -5.71 -12.52
C THR A 95 0.36 -6.34 -11.14
N GLN A 96 0.57 -7.66 -11.04
CA GLN A 96 0.63 -8.33 -9.74
C GLN A 96 1.71 -7.70 -8.83
N GLY A 97 2.91 -7.46 -9.37
CA GLY A 97 4.01 -6.83 -8.63
C GLY A 97 3.62 -5.45 -8.09
N GLY A 98 3.03 -4.63 -8.95
CA GLY A 98 2.61 -3.27 -8.62
C GLY A 98 1.53 -3.23 -7.54
N VAL A 99 0.48 -4.06 -7.62
CA VAL A 99 -0.55 -4.07 -6.57
C VAL A 99 -0.06 -4.68 -5.25
N SER A 100 0.96 -5.52 -5.28
CA SER A 100 1.46 -6.19 -4.07
C SER A 100 2.47 -5.31 -3.33
N PHE A 101 3.70 -5.20 -3.85
CA PHE A 101 4.85 -4.64 -3.13
C PHE A 101 5.60 -3.54 -3.89
N GLU A 102 5.55 -3.52 -5.22
CA GLU A 102 6.33 -2.58 -6.04
C GLU A 102 5.67 -1.20 -6.15
N SER A 103 4.39 -1.13 -5.79
CA SER A 103 3.48 -0.02 -6.08
C SER A 103 3.15 0.16 -7.56
N TYR A 104 2.06 0.87 -7.85
CA TYR A 104 1.67 1.23 -9.22
C TYR A 104 1.30 2.71 -9.32
N PRO A 105 1.46 3.34 -10.50
CA PRO A 105 1.07 4.72 -10.70
C PRO A 105 -0.46 4.86 -10.79
N ASP A 106 -0.98 5.85 -10.08
CA ASP A 106 -2.40 6.21 -10.07
C ASP A 106 -2.55 7.69 -10.43
N PRO A 107 -3.27 8.04 -11.52
CA PRO A 107 -3.44 9.43 -11.95
C PRO A 107 -4.07 10.36 -10.91
N LEU A 108 -5.08 9.88 -10.17
CA LEU A 108 -5.72 10.65 -9.11
C LEU A 108 -4.75 10.93 -7.96
N ILE A 109 -4.03 9.91 -7.50
CA ILE A 109 -3.04 10.07 -6.42
C ILE A 109 -1.86 10.94 -6.88
N THR A 110 -1.42 10.79 -8.13
CA THR A 110 -0.38 11.63 -8.72
C THR A 110 -0.80 13.09 -8.75
N LEU A 111 -2.05 13.36 -9.13
CA LEU A 111 -2.60 14.72 -9.10
C LEU A 111 -2.68 15.23 -7.65
N MET A 112 -3.19 14.43 -6.71
CA MET A 112 -3.29 14.81 -5.30
C MET A 112 -1.94 15.23 -4.70
N ASN A 113 -0.87 14.51 -5.03
CA ASN A 113 0.49 14.79 -4.57
C ASN A 113 1.19 15.90 -5.39
N SER A 114 0.55 16.46 -6.41
CA SER A 114 1.17 17.48 -7.27
C SER A 114 1.07 18.89 -6.67
N ASN A 115 2.04 19.73 -7.01
CA ASN A 115 2.04 21.16 -6.66
C ASN A 115 0.81 21.91 -7.19
N LEU A 116 0.17 21.40 -8.26
CA LEU A 116 -1.06 21.98 -8.78
C LEU A 116 -2.19 21.87 -7.77
N THR A 117 -2.32 20.73 -7.11
CA THR A 117 -3.35 20.52 -6.08
C THR A 117 -3.10 21.40 -4.87
N THR A 118 -1.85 21.49 -4.40
CA THR A 118 -1.46 22.42 -3.32
C THR A 118 -1.78 23.87 -3.67
N LEU A 119 -1.46 24.30 -4.90
CA LEU A 119 -1.76 25.64 -5.38
C LEU A 119 -3.27 25.92 -5.41
N LEU A 120 -4.07 24.97 -5.90
CA LEU A 120 -5.52 25.09 -5.96
C LEU A 120 -6.14 25.16 -4.56
N LEU A 121 -5.71 24.31 -3.63
CA LEU A 121 -6.18 24.34 -2.24
C LEU A 121 -5.85 25.68 -1.57
N THR A 122 -4.63 26.18 -1.80
CA THR A 122 -4.18 27.49 -1.31
C THR A 122 -5.04 28.64 -1.85
N ILE A 123 -5.28 28.68 -3.17
CA ILE A 123 -6.11 29.72 -3.82
C ILE A 123 -7.56 29.67 -3.31
N LEU A 124 -8.08 28.46 -3.07
CA LEU A 124 -9.45 28.24 -2.63
C LEU A 124 -9.64 28.39 -1.11
N GLY A 125 -8.57 28.67 -0.35
CA GLY A 125 -8.62 28.81 1.10
C GLY A 125 -9.03 27.52 1.82
N LEU A 126 -8.84 26.36 1.18
CA LEU A 126 -9.14 25.05 1.76
C LEU A 126 -7.93 24.57 2.57
N PRO A 127 -8.14 23.93 3.74
CA PRO A 127 -7.04 23.38 4.52
C PRO A 127 -6.30 22.31 3.71
N ASP A 128 -4.97 22.37 3.74
CA ASP A 128 -4.02 21.46 3.07
C ASP A 128 -4.02 20.03 3.66
N THR A 129 -5.14 19.56 4.20
CA THR A 129 -5.26 18.25 4.85
C THR A 129 -5.68 17.19 3.85
N LEU A 130 -5.03 17.13 2.68
CA LEU A 130 -5.11 15.93 1.87
C LEU A 130 -4.22 14.84 2.50
N PRO A 131 -4.68 13.59 2.57
CA PRO A 131 -3.83 12.50 3.01
C PRO A 131 -2.65 12.37 2.03
N ASN A 132 -1.43 12.37 2.57
CA ASN A 132 -0.24 12.06 1.80
C ASN A 132 -0.24 10.56 1.50
N ILE A 133 -0.48 10.20 0.25
CA ILE A 133 -0.47 8.80 -0.22
C ILE A 133 0.72 8.66 -1.16
N PRO A 134 1.92 8.30 -0.65
CA PRO A 134 3.14 8.34 -1.44
C PRO A 134 3.22 7.23 -2.50
N ALA A 135 2.49 6.12 -2.30
CA ALA A 135 2.51 4.98 -3.19
C ALA A 135 1.20 4.17 -3.09
N MET A 136 0.79 3.54 -4.19
CA MET A 136 -0.44 2.75 -4.28
C MET A 136 -0.14 1.25 -4.34
N GLY A 137 -0.90 0.45 -3.62
CA GLY A 137 -0.74 -1.00 -3.52
C GLY A 137 -1.36 -1.51 -2.22
N TYR A 138 -1.36 -2.81 -1.99
CA TYR A 138 -1.75 -3.38 -0.70
C TYR A 138 -0.62 -3.25 0.33
N PHE A 139 0.62 -3.47 -0.10
CA PHE A 139 1.83 -3.32 0.72
C PHE A 139 2.89 -2.48 -0.04
N PRO A 140 2.53 -1.27 -0.51
CA PRO A 140 3.36 -0.53 -1.44
C PRO A 140 4.70 -0.18 -0.81
N LEU A 141 5.80 -0.54 -1.48
CA LEU A 141 7.17 -0.29 -1.05
C LEU A 141 7.54 -0.91 0.31
N TYR A 142 6.77 -1.88 0.79
CA TYR A 142 7.01 -2.58 2.05
C TYR A 142 8.11 -3.65 1.94
N ASN A 143 8.55 -3.98 0.72
CA ASN A 143 9.66 -4.90 0.56
C ASN A 143 10.96 -4.27 1.08
N HIS A 144 11.76 -5.04 1.83
CA HIS A 144 13.00 -4.59 2.45
C HIS A 144 12.83 -3.49 3.52
N THR A 145 11.65 -3.38 4.13
CA THR A 145 11.44 -2.48 5.25
C THR A 145 11.54 -3.20 6.60
N CYS A 146 11.80 -2.41 7.64
CA CYS A 146 11.64 -2.85 9.03
C CYS A 146 10.18 -2.61 9.44
N ASP A 147 9.54 -3.62 10.02
CA ASP A 147 8.18 -3.49 10.54
C ASP A 147 8.18 -2.50 11.71
N GLU A 148 8.83 -2.92 12.79
CA GLU A 148 8.83 -2.23 14.08
C GLU A 148 10.07 -2.62 14.89
N ASP A 149 10.29 -1.81 15.92
CA ASP A 149 11.22 -2.08 17.01
C ASP A 149 10.53 -2.91 18.08
N TYR A 150 11.04 -4.11 18.36
CA TYR A 150 10.47 -5.02 19.35
C TYR A 150 11.31 -5.05 20.60
N VAL A 151 10.64 -5.10 21.77
CA VAL A 151 11.22 -5.53 23.04
C VAL A 151 10.37 -6.67 23.55
N ILE A 152 10.91 -7.88 23.57
CA ILE A 152 10.20 -9.07 24.03
C ILE A 152 10.90 -9.68 25.25
N LYS A 153 10.14 -10.42 26.05
CA LYS A 153 10.72 -11.24 27.11
C LYS A 153 11.44 -12.44 26.50
N THR A 154 12.58 -12.81 27.07
CA THR A 154 13.37 -13.97 26.61
C THR A 154 12.86 -15.29 27.14
N GLY A 155 11.99 -15.26 28.15
CA GLY A 155 11.55 -16.43 28.89
C GLY A 155 12.56 -16.94 29.93
N LYS A 156 13.63 -16.18 30.19
CA LYS A 156 14.68 -16.54 31.15
C LYS A 156 14.17 -16.59 32.60
N ASP A 157 13.27 -15.69 32.95
CA ASP A 157 12.63 -15.59 34.26
C ASP A 157 11.40 -16.48 34.37
N ASN A 158 10.58 -16.53 33.31
CA ASN A 158 9.39 -17.38 33.21
C ASN A 158 9.07 -17.71 31.74
N THR A 159 8.78 -18.98 31.44
CA THR A 159 8.43 -19.47 30.10
C THR A 159 6.93 -19.44 29.77
N ASP A 160 6.10 -19.06 30.74
CA ASP A 160 4.63 -18.96 30.61
C ASP A 160 4.14 -17.65 29.98
#